data_AF-A0A8X6MJB1-F1
#
_entry.id   AF-A0A8X6MJB1-F1
#
_cell.length_a   1.000
_cell.length_b   1.000
_cell.length_c   1.000
_cell.angle_alpha   90.00
_cell.angle_beta   90.00
_cell.angle_gamma   90.00
#
_symmetry.space_group_name_H-M   'P 1'
#
loop_
_entity.id
_entity.type
_entity.pdbx_description
1 polymer ?
#
loop_
_entity_poly.entity_id
_entity_poly.type
_entity_poly.pdbx_seq_one_letter_code
_entity_poly.pdbx_strand_id
1 'polypeptide(L)'
;MGAMMMYVLPMLLGQTYDLGKHRPGLQIFPANVSDSAVKLEQYFTESQYKLVESTSQVKDFLDISGSLSLKIKSGMIDVNGEGSYVKESSSYVNSMQILIKVHFETLTQTIPRSVEPFKDWTQYEEKYLGTHYMRSLTYGGDLIAAVKITAKNKFDMERIKGSLSVGATGSGGSFEGEIKAKLEKLQQEAQDSASMEINYYATVPIEGVSYTTDGAIGDMLEDMDYGLDDCLATRKAIGIWLAGLPPAIPAGIQNKIDTFTNKMNNLLGIFLKSIDELDTSVNASMKPITDALDAYKGSEGSMPEKYMRQFQRLQLEIYEEVPDLRPRIGGAHYNHWGRSKCEGPEAETVLSGVMSASQLGQNGGSNEFVCAPFNPENPDPSKYFSSYDPEDEDQLFDNLLVSPIMYNGELQKYKPMSFKRIACAFCRLPHRTTLIVKPGDSECPKNWTKEYIGLMMAPGRSDPKGEYVCMDLHMQPPSGNITFGTTDESHVFKVEEVSVQCGSIPCGPYKEAQPVPCVVCSI
;
A
#
# COMPACT_ATOMS: atom_id res chain seq x y z
N MET A 1 33.43 -16.24 -1.97
CA MET A 1 33.48 -15.70 -0.60
C MET A 1 32.29 -14.76 -0.46
N GLY A 2 31.43 -14.95 0.54
CA GLY A 2 30.36 -14.00 0.83
C GLY A 2 30.93 -12.83 1.62
N ALA A 3 30.65 -11.60 1.20
CA ALA A 3 30.93 -10.41 1.99
C ALA A 3 29.65 -10.00 2.70
N MET A 4 29.71 -9.84 4.02
CA MET A 4 28.63 -9.26 4.82
C MET A 4 28.85 -7.75 4.86
N MET A 5 27.82 -6.96 4.55
CA MET A 5 27.94 -5.51 4.42
C MET A 5 26.82 -4.83 5.19
N MET A 6 27.14 -3.73 5.87
CA MET A 6 26.17 -2.92 6.60
C MET A 6 25.19 -2.22 5.64
N TYR A 7 24.02 -1.89 6.19
CA TYR A 7 22.84 -1.38 5.50
C TYR A 7 23.16 -0.17 4.58
N VAL A 8 22.91 -0.34 3.28
CA VAL A 8 22.92 0.74 2.28
C VAL A 8 21.51 0.82 1.68
N LEU A 9 20.83 1.93 1.92
CA LEU A 9 19.44 2.12 1.48
C LEU A 9 19.33 2.45 -0.01
N PRO A 10 18.27 1.97 -0.71
CA PRO A 10 17.55 0.72 -0.50
C PRO A 10 18.11 -0.41 -1.38
N MET A 11 18.39 -1.58 -0.78
CA MET A 11 18.79 -2.81 -1.48
C MET A 11 17.67 -3.87 -1.47
N LEU A 12 17.47 -4.57 -2.59
CA LEU A 12 16.44 -5.61 -2.75
C LEU A 12 17.03 -7.01 -2.98
N LEU A 13 16.36 -8.05 -2.49
CA LEU A 13 16.83 -9.44 -2.65
C LEU A 13 16.99 -9.76 -4.14
N GLY A 14 18.16 -10.25 -4.53
CA GLY A 14 18.54 -10.50 -5.93
C GLY A 14 19.20 -9.32 -6.65
N GLN A 15 19.17 -8.12 -6.09
CA GLN A 15 19.75 -6.93 -6.72
C GLN A 15 21.28 -7.00 -6.75
N THR A 16 21.87 -6.54 -7.85
CA THR A 16 23.33 -6.44 -7.95
C THR A 16 23.87 -5.25 -7.16
N TYR A 17 25.12 -5.34 -6.70
CA TYR A 17 25.80 -4.28 -5.95
C TYR A 17 27.28 -4.22 -6.35
N ASP A 18 27.78 -3.01 -6.61
CA ASP A 18 29.18 -2.77 -6.92
C ASP A 18 29.94 -2.45 -5.63
N LEU A 19 30.65 -3.44 -5.08
CA LEU A 19 31.41 -3.27 -3.83
C LEU A 19 32.53 -2.22 -3.92
N GLY A 20 33.08 -1.95 -5.11
CA GLY A 20 34.14 -0.95 -5.27
C GLY A 20 33.59 0.48 -5.26
N LYS A 21 32.45 0.67 -5.92
CA LYS A 21 31.79 1.98 -6.05
C LYS A 21 30.74 2.25 -4.98
N HIS A 22 30.37 1.25 -4.17
CA HIS A 22 29.27 1.29 -3.19
C HIS A 22 27.95 1.80 -3.77
N ARG A 23 27.53 1.23 -4.90
CA ARG A 23 26.28 1.61 -5.57
C ARG A 23 25.43 0.38 -5.87
N PRO A 24 24.10 0.48 -5.70
CA PRO A 24 23.19 -0.54 -6.19
C PRO A 24 23.21 -0.59 -7.72
N GLY A 25 23.12 -1.79 -8.28
CA GLY A 25 22.94 -2.05 -9.70
C GLY A 25 21.53 -2.57 -10.00
N LEU A 26 21.36 -3.11 -11.21
CA LEU A 26 20.09 -3.69 -11.64
C LEU A 26 19.72 -4.95 -10.84
N GLN A 27 18.42 -5.19 -10.76
CA GLN A 27 17.82 -6.43 -10.25
C GLN A 27 17.97 -7.55 -11.30
N ILE A 28 18.58 -8.67 -10.90
CA ILE A 28 18.82 -9.80 -11.82
C ILE A 28 17.97 -11.03 -11.50
N PHE A 29 17.13 -10.97 -10.46
CA PHE A 29 16.13 -11.98 -10.11
C PHE A 29 14.70 -11.41 -10.24
N PRO A 30 13.68 -12.27 -10.42
CA PRO A 30 12.28 -11.85 -10.43
C PRO A 30 11.89 -11.02 -9.20
N ALA A 31 11.02 -10.02 -9.38
CA ALA A 31 10.61 -9.12 -8.28
C ALA A 31 9.89 -9.87 -7.14
N ASN A 32 9.28 -11.02 -7.44
CA ASN A 32 8.63 -11.92 -6.49
C ASN A 32 9.60 -12.97 -5.89
N VAL A 33 10.91 -12.81 -6.04
CA VAL A 33 11.89 -13.77 -5.49
C VAL A 33 11.75 -13.96 -3.98
N SER A 34 11.27 -12.93 -3.26
CA SER A 34 10.97 -12.98 -1.82
C SER A 34 9.88 -14.00 -1.44
N ASP A 35 8.97 -14.35 -2.36
CA ASP A 35 7.94 -15.37 -2.12
C ASP A 35 8.55 -16.79 -2.11
N SER A 36 9.58 -16.98 -2.93
CA SER A 36 10.33 -18.24 -3.03
C SER A 36 11.53 -18.33 -2.09
N ALA A 37 11.82 -17.25 -1.35
CA ALA A 37 12.97 -17.20 -0.45
C ALA A 37 12.78 -18.12 0.75
N VAL A 38 13.86 -18.79 1.17
CA VAL A 38 13.89 -19.49 2.45
C VAL A 38 13.89 -18.44 3.54
N LYS A 39 12.88 -18.48 4.41
CA LYS A 39 12.70 -17.55 5.52
C LYS A 39 13.16 -18.23 6.81
N LEU A 40 14.04 -17.56 7.54
CA LEU A 40 14.52 -17.99 8.84
C LEU A 40 14.22 -16.87 9.83
N GLU A 41 13.22 -17.08 10.69
CA GLU A 41 12.90 -16.16 11.78
C GLU A 41 13.88 -16.40 12.92
N GLN A 42 14.69 -15.39 13.22
CA GLN A 42 15.70 -15.42 14.27
C GLN A 42 15.68 -14.08 14.98
N TYR A 43 15.23 -14.11 16.24
CA TYR A 43 15.30 -12.97 17.12
C TYR A 43 16.63 -13.02 17.86
N PHE A 44 17.61 -12.31 17.31
CA PHE A 44 18.92 -12.16 17.91
C PHE A 44 19.08 -10.72 18.38
N THR A 45 19.70 -10.52 19.54
CA THR A 45 20.07 -9.18 20.02
C THR A 45 21.41 -9.28 20.71
N GLU A 46 22.33 -8.44 20.25
CA GLU A 46 23.66 -8.30 20.83
C GLU A 46 23.90 -6.84 21.19
N SER A 47 24.44 -6.63 22.39
CA SER A 47 24.80 -5.31 22.88
C SER A 47 26.28 -5.29 23.20
N GLN A 48 26.98 -4.26 22.73
CA GLN A 48 28.37 -4.01 23.04
C GLN A 48 28.53 -2.55 23.47
N TYR A 49 29.55 -2.26 24.26
CA TYR A 49 29.90 -0.88 24.58
C TYR A 49 31.41 -0.70 24.61
N LYS A 50 31.87 0.52 24.31
CA LYS A 50 33.30 0.86 24.35
C LYS A 50 33.50 2.32 24.67
N LEU A 51 34.57 2.59 25.42
CA LEU A 51 35.07 3.94 25.61
C LEU A 51 35.87 4.38 24.38
N VAL A 52 35.48 5.50 23.79
CA VAL A 52 36.13 6.06 22.59
C VAL A 52 36.54 7.51 22.82
N GLU A 53 37.79 7.79 22.47
CA GLU A 53 38.43 9.11 22.58
C GLU A 53 38.80 9.70 21.22
N SER A 54 38.81 8.85 20.19
CA SER A 54 39.18 9.23 18.84
C SER A 54 38.27 8.60 17.81
N THR A 55 38.19 9.25 16.65
CA THR A 55 37.50 8.72 15.47
C THR A 55 38.12 7.39 14.99
N SER A 56 39.37 7.08 15.34
CA SER A 56 39.95 5.76 15.06
C SER A 56 39.28 4.67 15.89
N GLN A 57 39.17 4.88 17.20
CA GLN A 57 38.54 3.91 18.10
C GLN A 57 37.05 3.72 17.80
N VAL A 58 36.37 4.77 17.32
CA VAL A 58 35.00 4.69 16.79
C VAL A 58 34.93 3.75 15.59
N LYS A 59 35.79 3.94 14.59
CA LYS A 59 35.83 3.06 13.40
C LYS A 59 36.12 1.61 13.77
N ASP A 60 37.08 1.40 14.68
CA ASP A 60 37.46 0.05 15.13
C ASP A 60 36.32 -0.62 15.91
N PHE A 61 35.49 0.14 16.61
CA PHE A 61 34.33 -0.39 17.34
C PHE A 61 33.16 -0.73 16.43
N LEU A 62 32.90 0.10 15.42
CA LEU A 62 31.80 -0.09 14.47
C LEU A 62 32.19 -0.97 13.27
N ASP A 63 33.41 -1.49 13.24
CA ASP A 63 33.98 -2.28 12.12
C ASP A 63 33.89 -1.55 10.75
N ILE A 64 34.18 -0.25 10.74
CA ILE A 64 34.08 0.60 9.55
C ILE A 64 35.47 0.83 8.94
N SER A 65 35.64 0.34 7.71
CA SER A 65 36.85 0.60 6.93
C SER A 65 37.10 2.11 6.71
N GLY A 66 38.37 2.51 6.64
CA GLY A 66 38.73 3.92 6.46
C GLY A 66 38.17 4.56 5.18
N SER A 67 38.10 3.81 4.08
CA SER A 67 37.51 4.28 2.81
C SER A 67 36.00 4.48 2.90
N LEU A 68 35.29 3.58 3.57
CA LEU A 68 33.84 3.69 3.80
C LEU A 68 33.53 4.90 4.71
N SER A 69 34.30 5.06 5.80
CA SER A 69 34.16 6.20 6.71
C SER A 69 34.31 7.55 5.99
N LEU A 70 35.29 7.66 5.07
CA LEU A 70 35.49 8.88 4.29
C LEU A 70 34.31 9.17 3.36
N LYS A 71 33.78 8.15 2.68
CA LYS A 71 32.63 8.30 1.77
C LYS A 71 31.34 8.67 2.51
N ILE A 72 31.14 8.15 3.71
CA ILE A 72 30.03 8.54 4.60
C ILE A 72 30.17 10.01 5.01
N LYS A 73 31.36 10.41 5.50
CA LYS A 73 31.63 11.79 5.95
C LYS A 73 31.58 12.82 4.83
N SER A 74 31.94 12.45 3.61
CA SER A 74 31.85 13.34 2.44
C SER A 74 30.43 13.45 1.86
N GLY A 75 29.45 12.73 2.42
CA GLY A 75 28.08 12.68 1.89
C GLY A 75 27.96 11.93 0.56
N MET A 76 28.97 11.15 0.17
CA MET A 76 28.94 10.34 -1.06
C MET A 76 28.11 9.06 -0.91
N ILE A 77 27.83 8.64 0.32
CA ILE A 77 26.97 7.51 0.64
C ILE A 77 25.98 7.97 1.71
N ASP A 78 24.70 7.77 1.43
CA ASP A 78 23.63 8.02 2.38
C ASP A 78 23.44 6.81 3.30
N VAL A 79 23.40 7.06 4.61
CA VAL A 79 23.45 6.03 5.64
C VAL A 79 22.62 6.41 6.87
N ASN A 80 21.92 5.42 7.43
CA ASN A 80 21.16 5.54 8.68
C ASN A 80 21.86 4.79 9.83
N GLY A 81 21.36 4.95 11.06
CA GLY A 81 21.88 4.24 12.24
C GLY A 81 23.36 4.54 12.49
N GLU A 82 24.20 3.49 12.49
CA GLU A 82 25.64 3.61 12.75
C GLU A 82 26.35 4.57 11.78
N GLY A 83 25.89 4.61 10.54
CA GLY A 83 26.45 5.51 9.53
C GLY A 83 26.15 6.99 9.80
N SER A 84 24.97 7.30 10.36
CA SER A 84 24.62 8.67 10.77
C SER A 84 25.53 9.16 11.88
N TYR A 85 25.79 8.30 12.88
CA TYR A 85 26.77 8.60 13.92
C TYR A 85 28.17 8.83 13.33
N VAL A 86 28.61 8.00 12.38
CA VAL A 86 29.93 8.14 11.75
C VAL A 86 30.03 9.44 10.97
N LYS A 87 28.96 9.88 10.30
CA LYS A 87 28.89 11.16 9.59
C LYS A 87 29.13 12.34 10.53
N GLU A 88 28.55 12.31 11.73
CA GLU A 88 28.67 13.38 12.74
C GLU A 88 29.91 13.27 13.63
N SER A 89 30.51 12.07 13.72
CA SER A 89 31.66 11.82 14.59
C SER A 89 32.83 12.76 14.23
N SER A 90 33.37 13.46 15.21
CA SER A 90 34.55 14.32 15.04
C SER A 90 35.55 14.09 16.17
N SER A 91 36.77 14.59 16.03
CA SER A 91 37.74 14.59 17.12
C SER A 91 37.36 15.66 18.11
N TYR A 92 37.19 15.31 19.39
CA TYR A 92 36.75 16.25 20.40
C TYR A 92 37.88 16.65 21.37
N VAL A 93 37.91 17.91 21.80
CA VAL A 93 38.88 18.42 22.77
C VAL A 93 38.27 18.32 24.17
N ASN A 94 39.03 17.81 25.15
CA ASN A 94 38.60 17.61 26.54
C ASN A 94 37.25 16.87 26.66
N SER A 95 36.97 15.95 25.74
CA SER A 95 35.76 15.13 25.74
C SER A 95 36.06 13.70 25.34
N MET A 96 35.23 12.80 25.85
CA MET A 96 35.28 11.36 25.61
C MET A 96 33.85 10.86 25.41
N GLN A 97 33.68 9.70 24.80
CA GLN A 97 32.35 9.10 24.62
C GLN A 97 32.32 7.66 25.11
N ILE A 98 31.21 7.28 25.74
CA ILE A 98 30.83 5.87 25.90
C ILE A 98 29.90 5.57 24.74
N LEU A 99 30.36 4.71 23.83
CA LEU A 99 29.60 4.30 22.67
C LEU A 99 28.98 2.95 22.95
N ILE A 100 27.66 2.86 22.83
CA ILE A 100 26.87 1.65 23.01
C ILE A 100 26.32 1.28 21.64
N LYS A 101 26.56 0.05 21.20
CA LYS A 101 26.00 -0.54 19.98
C LYS A 101 25.05 -1.66 20.38
N VAL A 102 23.81 -1.58 19.93
CA VAL A 102 22.83 -2.66 20.02
C VAL A 102 22.47 -3.06 18.61
N HIS A 103 22.74 -4.31 18.28
CA HIS A 103 22.37 -4.93 17.02
C HIS A 103 21.23 -5.92 17.29
N PHE A 104 20.16 -5.86 16.50
CA PHE A 104 19.12 -6.88 16.56
C PHE A 104 18.74 -7.37 15.17
N GLU A 105 18.45 -8.66 15.09
CA GLU A 105 17.97 -9.33 13.88
C GLU A 105 16.58 -9.91 14.16
N THR A 106 15.77 -10.01 13.11
CA THR A 106 14.38 -10.52 13.20
C THR A 106 14.10 -11.62 12.17
N LEU A 107 14.52 -11.43 10.93
CA LEU A 107 14.19 -12.31 9.82
C LEU A 107 15.35 -12.34 8.83
N THR A 108 15.77 -13.51 8.39
CA THR A 108 16.65 -13.66 7.23
C THR A 108 15.90 -14.29 6.07
N GLN A 109 15.98 -13.66 4.90
CA GLN A 109 15.47 -14.18 3.64
C GLN A 109 16.64 -14.55 2.73
N THR A 110 16.68 -15.78 2.23
CA THR A 110 17.74 -16.26 1.34
C THR A 110 17.16 -16.84 0.05
N ILE A 111 17.70 -16.43 -1.11
CA ILE A 111 17.37 -17.04 -2.39
C ILE A 111 17.87 -18.50 -2.40
N PRO A 112 16.98 -19.49 -2.57
CA PRO A 112 17.36 -20.89 -2.65
C PRO A 112 18.17 -21.16 -3.92
N ARG A 113 18.99 -22.21 -3.90
CA ARG A 113 19.85 -22.56 -5.06
C ARG A 113 19.05 -22.95 -6.32
N SER A 114 17.76 -23.27 -6.19
CA SER A 114 16.88 -23.67 -7.29
C SER A 114 16.37 -22.49 -8.13
N VAL A 115 16.48 -21.26 -7.64
CA VAL A 115 16.01 -20.07 -8.35
C VAL A 115 17.17 -19.51 -9.17
N GLU A 116 16.95 -19.33 -10.47
CA GLU A 116 17.91 -18.78 -11.42
C GLU A 116 17.64 -17.30 -11.70
N PRO A 117 18.67 -16.50 -12.02
CA PRO A 117 18.50 -15.13 -12.49
C PRO A 117 17.89 -15.08 -13.90
N PHE A 118 17.47 -13.89 -14.36
CA PHE A 118 16.91 -13.69 -15.71
C PHE A 118 17.89 -14.12 -16.82
N LYS A 119 17.47 -14.97 -17.77
CA LYS A 119 18.40 -15.54 -18.78
C LYS A 119 19.19 -14.52 -19.61
N ASP A 120 18.66 -13.31 -19.73
CA ASP A 120 19.20 -12.18 -20.47
C ASP A 120 19.93 -11.15 -19.59
N TRP A 121 20.15 -11.40 -18.30
CA TRP A 121 20.85 -10.46 -17.42
C TRP A 121 22.26 -10.10 -17.92
N THR A 122 22.91 -11.02 -18.65
CA THR A 122 24.23 -10.80 -19.25
C THR A 122 24.22 -9.85 -20.45
N GLN A 123 23.04 -9.47 -20.95
CA GLN A 123 22.88 -8.51 -22.05
C GLN A 123 22.92 -7.06 -21.56
N TYR A 124 22.73 -6.82 -20.25
CA TYR A 124 22.86 -5.48 -19.68
C TYR A 124 24.32 -5.01 -19.74
N GLU A 125 24.53 -3.72 -20.05
CA GLU A 125 25.88 -3.15 -20.01
C GLU A 125 26.46 -3.26 -18.59
N GLU A 126 27.75 -3.63 -18.48
CA GLU A 126 28.44 -3.81 -17.19
C GLU A 126 28.34 -2.59 -16.27
N LYS A 127 28.19 -1.38 -16.84
CA LYS A 127 28.04 -0.14 -16.06
C LYS A 127 26.77 -0.08 -15.22
N TYR A 128 25.73 -0.86 -15.55
CA TYR A 128 24.46 -0.96 -14.81
C TYR A 128 24.41 -2.15 -13.85
N LEU A 129 25.36 -3.08 -13.96
CA LEU A 129 25.47 -4.23 -13.08
C LEU A 129 26.47 -3.94 -11.94
N GLY A 130 26.26 -4.64 -10.82
CA GLY A 130 27.21 -4.73 -9.73
C GLY A 130 28.21 -5.88 -9.89
N THR A 131 29.22 -5.91 -9.03
CA THR A 131 30.22 -7.00 -8.97
C THR A 131 29.71 -8.21 -8.19
N HIS A 132 28.71 -8.01 -7.33
CA HIS A 132 28.07 -9.02 -6.49
C HIS A 132 26.54 -8.89 -6.60
N TYR A 133 25.80 -9.84 -6.05
CA TYR A 133 24.34 -9.73 -5.91
C TYR A 133 23.88 -10.13 -4.51
N MET A 134 22.77 -9.57 -4.07
CA MET A 134 22.22 -9.83 -2.74
C MET A 134 21.47 -11.15 -2.70
N ARG A 135 22.14 -12.22 -2.28
CA ARG A 135 21.54 -13.54 -2.14
C ARG A 135 20.75 -13.73 -0.85
N SER A 136 21.21 -13.10 0.23
CA SER A 136 20.59 -13.20 1.55
C SER A 136 20.44 -11.81 2.13
N LEU A 137 19.27 -11.52 2.68
CA LEU A 137 18.92 -10.26 3.32
C LEU A 137 18.43 -10.56 4.73
N THR A 138 19.13 -10.03 5.73
CA THR A 138 18.71 -10.06 7.13
C THR A 138 18.05 -8.74 7.49
N TYR A 139 16.84 -8.82 8.03
CA TYR A 139 16.04 -7.72 8.55
C TYR A 139 16.32 -7.56 10.04
N GLY A 140 16.40 -6.32 10.49
CA GLY A 140 16.83 -5.98 11.82
C GLY A 140 17.05 -4.48 11.95
N GLY A 141 17.84 -4.08 12.93
CA GLY A 141 18.24 -2.71 13.11
C GLY A 141 19.44 -2.58 14.01
N ASP A 142 20.09 -1.43 13.89
CA ASP A 142 21.18 -1.01 14.76
C ASP A 142 20.72 0.20 15.57
N LEU A 143 21.14 0.25 16.82
CA LEU A 143 21.04 1.41 17.70
C LEU A 143 22.43 1.73 18.22
N ILE A 144 22.87 2.95 17.94
CA ILE A 144 24.03 3.55 18.57
C ILE A 144 23.55 4.58 19.59
N ALA A 145 23.93 4.41 20.86
CA ALA A 145 23.82 5.45 21.88
C ALA A 145 25.21 5.96 22.22
N ALA A 146 25.44 7.25 22.00
CA ALA A 146 26.70 7.93 22.27
C ALA A 146 26.52 8.84 23.49
N VAL A 147 27.06 8.42 24.64
CA VAL A 147 27.11 9.24 25.85
C VAL A 147 28.38 10.08 25.80
N LYS A 148 28.25 11.35 25.43
CA LYS A 148 29.35 12.30 25.34
C LYS A 148 29.58 12.98 26.68
N ILE A 149 30.80 12.90 27.18
CA ILE A 149 31.23 13.50 28.44
C ILE A 149 32.23 14.60 28.11
N THR A 150 31.94 15.84 28.53
CA THR A 150 32.80 16.99 28.29
C THR A 150 33.26 17.57 29.63
N ALA A 151 34.55 17.47 29.94
CA ALA A 151 35.10 17.97 31.18
C ALA A 151 35.47 19.46 31.09
N LYS A 152 35.39 20.19 32.21
CA LYS A 152 35.75 21.61 32.28
C LYS A 152 37.21 21.87 31.91
N ASN A 153 38.10 20.93 32.23
CA ASN A 153 39.53 21.03 31.94
C ASN A 153 40.16 19.64 31.79
N LYS A 154 41.42 19.61 31.34
CA LYS A 154 42.16 18.37 31.11
C LYS A 154 42.40 17.55 32.39
N PHE A 155 42.54 18.19 33.54
CA PHE A 155 42.75 17.49 34.82
C PHE A 155 41.51 16.72 35.23
N ASP A 156 40.34 17.34 35.16
CA ASP A 156 39.05 16.69 35.42
C ASP A 156 38.80 15.55 34.43
N MET A 157 39.19 15.71 33.16
CA MET A 157 39.10 14.65 32.16
C MET A 157 39.94 13.42 32.54
N GLU A 158 41.22 13.61 32.92
CA GLU A 158 42.07 12.48 33.33
C GLU A 158 41.56 11.80 34.61
N ARG A 159 40.95 12.56 35.54
CA ARG A 159 40.31 11.99 36.73
C ARG A 159 39.11 11.12 36.36
N ILE A 160 38.21 11.61 35.50
CA ILE A 160 37.02 10.87 35.03
C ILE A 160 37.44 9.62 34.22
N LYS A 161 38.47 9.73 33.38
CA LYS A 161 39.06 8.58 32.69
C LYS A 161 39.62 7.54 33.66
N GLY A 162 40.31 8.00 34.70
CA GLY A 162 40.85 7.13 35.75
C GLY A 162 39.77 6.32 36.45
N SER A 163 38.62 6.93 36.76
CA SER A 163 37.53 6.20 37.42
C SER A 163 36.81 5.21 36.49
N LEU A 164 36.74 5.51 35.19
CA LEU A 164 36.16 4.63 34.18
C LEU A 164 37.07 3.45 33.81
N SER A 165 38.37 3.69 33.66
CA SER A 165 39.35 2.67 33.27
C SER A 165 39.57 1.60 34.35
N VAL A 166 39.39 1.94 35.63
CA VAL A 166 39.48 1.00 36.76
C VAL A 166 38.28 0.03 36.84
N GLY A 167 37.20 0.28 36.09
CA GLY A 167 35.99 -0.57 36.06
C GLY A 167 35.57 -1.10 34.68
N ALA A 168 36.34 -0.80 33.62
CA ALA A 168 35.98 -1.06 32.21
C ALA A 168 36.99 -1.95 31.47
N THR A 169 37.65 -2.88 32.17
CA THR A 169 38.53 -3.90 31.55
C THR A 169 37.78 -5.10 30.94
N GLY A 170 36.47 -4.97 30.73
CA GLY A 170 35.67 -5.94 29.99
C GLY A 170 35.31 -5.40 28.61
N SER A 171 36.15 -5.66 27.61
CA SER A 171 35.73 -5.61 26.22
C SER A 171 34.75 -6.76 25.97
N GLY A 172 33.45 -6.47 26.04
CA GLY A 172 32.37 -7.42 25.75
C GLY A 172 31.63 -7.92 26.98
N GLY A 173 30.36 -7.53 27.11
CA GLY A 173 29.43 -8.00 28.14
C GLY A 173 28.01 -7.53 27.82
N SER A 174 27.01 -8.32 28.23
CA SER A 174 25.59 -7.99 28.04
C SER A 174 25.22 -6.68 28.75
N PHE A 175 24.35 -5.88 28.13
CA PHE A 175 23.88 -4.57 28.63
C PHE A 175 23.27 -4.61 30.06
N GLU A 176 22.86 -5.78 30.52
CA GLU A 176 22.12 -5.95 31.77
C GLU A 176 23.03 -5.97 33.02
N GLY A 177 22.77 -5.03 33.93
CA GLY A 177 23.27 -5.03 35.32
C GLY A 177 24.51 -4.17 35.59
N GLU A 178 25.55 -4.24 34.77
CA GLU A 178 26.82 -3.56 35.08
C GLU A 178 26.86 -2.07 34.71
N ILE A 179 26.17 -1.65 33.66
CA ILE A 179 26.25 -0.27 33.16
C ILE A 179 25.47 0.71 34.04
N LYS A 180 24.31 0.33 34.59
CA LYS A 180 23.48 1.24 35.38
C LYS A 180 24.20 1.75 36.64
N ALA A 181 24.76 0.84 37.42
CA ALA A 181 25.54 1.20 38.61
C ALA A 181 26.81 2.02 38.27
N LYS A 182 27.43 1.74 37.11
CA LYS A 182 28.60 2.49 36.61
C LYS A 182 28.22 3.88 36.11
N LEU A 183 27.08 4.05 35.44
CA LEU A 183 26.54 5.35 35.01
C LEU A 183 26.10 6.19 36.20
N GLU A 184 25.45 5.60 37.21
CA GLU A 184 25.08 6.31 38.45
C GLU A 184 26.32 6.81 39.20
N LYS A 185 27.36 5.97 39.30
CA LYS A 185 28.66 6.37 39.88
C LYS A 185 29.34 7.47 39.06
N LEU A 186 29.33 7.35 37.73
CA LEU A 186 29.85 8.38 36.83
C LEU A 186 29.10 9.70 37.02
N GLN A 187 27.77 9.67 37.06
CA GLN A 187 26.95 10.85 37.26
C GLN A 187 27.30 11.56 38.56
N GLN A 188 27.55 10.80 39.64
CA GLN A 188 27.95 11.34 40.94
C GLN A 188 29.38 11.93 40.92
N GLU A 189 30.34 11.29 40.25
CA GLU A 189 31.75 11.75 40.21
C GLU A 189 31.98 12.90 39.23
N ALA A 190 31.18 13.01 38.17
CA ALA A 190 31.30 14.05 37.15
C ALA A 190 30.36 15.25 37.37
N GLN A 191 29.42 15.19 38.32
CA GLN A 191 28.37 16.20 38.55
C GLN A 191 28.88 17.66 38.58
N ASP A 192 30.04 17.90 39.22
CA ASP A 192 30.60 19.25 39.37
C ASP A 192 31.68 19.60 38.34
N SER A 193 32.08 18.65 37.48
CA SER A 193 33.32 18.74 36.69
C SER A 193 33.17 18.42 35.19
N ALA A 194 32.03 17.86 34.78
CA ALA A 194 31.74 17.59 33.37
C ALA A 194 30.24 17.72 33.05
N SER A 195 29.94 17.99 31.78
CA SER A 195 28.59 17.81 31.21
C SER A 195 28.47 16.46 30.53
N MET A 196 27.25 15.92 30.49
CA MET A 196 26.94 14.67 29.80
C MET A 196 25.76 14.88 28.85
N GLU A 197 25.90 14.40 27.63
CA GLU A 197 24.88 14.43 26.58
C GLU A 197 24.71 13.00 26.04
N ILE A 198 23.49 12.57 25.75
CA ILE A 198 23.24 11.26 25.13
C ILE A 198 22.60 11.49 23.77
N ASN A 199 23.29 11.03 22.72
CA ASN A 199 22.77 11.05 21.35
C ASN A 199 22.43 9.63 20.91
N TYR A 200 21.26 9.44 20.32
CA TYR A 200 20.84 8.17 19.76
C TYR A 200 20.90 8.23 18.24
N TYR A 201 21.25 7.12 17.60
CA TYR A 201 21.26 6.95 16.16
C TYR A 201 20.73 5.56 15.87
N ALA A 202 19.55 5.48 15.26
CA ALA A 202 18.86 4.22 15.07
C ALA A 202 18.47 4.03 13.60
N THR A 203 18.49 2.79 13.12
CA THR A 203 17.96 2.45 11.79
C THR A 203 16.44 2.47 11.77
N VAL A 204 15.80 2.32 12.94
CA VAL A 204 14.34 2.37 13.15
C VAL A 204 14.05 3.43 14.23
N PRO A 205 13.03 4.29 14.06
CA PRO A 205 12.66 5.27 15.08
C PRO A 205 12.34 4.57 16.41
N ILE A 206 12.95 5.04 17.51
CA ILE A 206 12.70 4.55 18.86
C ILE A 206 11.61 5.41 19.49
N GLU A 207 10.52 4.77 19.88
CA GLU A 207 9.44 5.44 20.60
C GLU A 207 9.94 6.04 21.92
N GLY A 208 9.72 7.34 22.11
CA GLY A 208 10.07 8.05 23.35
C GLY A 208 11.53 8.51 23.46
N VAL A 209 12.33 8.38 22.41
CA VAL A 209 13.72 8.87 22.37
C VAL A 209 13.85 10.00 21.34
N SER A 210 14.27 11.17 21.82
CA SER A 210 14.56 12.34 20.99
C SER A 210 15.92 12.20 20.31
N TYR A 211 15.97 12.50 19.02
CA TYR A 211 17.16 12.40 18.18
C TYR A 211 17.73 13.82 17.95
N THR A 212 18.73 14.17 18.77
CA THR A 212 19.64 15.34 18.73
C THR A 212 19.27 16.61 19.52
N THR A 213 20.21 16.94 20.43
CA THR A 213 20.56 18.22 21.10
C THR A 213 19.45 19.05 21.77
N ASP A 214 19.55 19.17 23.10
CA ASP A 214 18.75 20.04 23.97
C ASP A 214 18.44 21.42 23.35
N GLY A 215 17.15 21.74 23.34
CA GLY A 215 16.64 23.10 23.34
C GLY A 215 15.18 23.15 22.91
N ALA A 216 14.37 23.99 23.57
CA ALA A 216 13.02 24.34 23.12
C ALA A 216 12.98 24.76 21.63
N ILE A 217 14.11 25.18 21.07
CA ILE A 217 14.29 25.49 19.65
C ILE A 217 14.23 24.21 18.78
N GLY A 218 14.83 23.10 19.21
CA GLY A 218 14.79 21.82 18.49
C GLY A 218 13.36 21.27 18.39
N ASP A 219 12.66 21.20 19.53
CA ASP A 219 11.24 20.81 19.58
C ASP A 219 10.38 21.74 18.72
N MET A 220 10.67 23.06 18.74
CA MET A 220 9.95 24.02 17.92
C MET A 220 10.28 23.92 16.42
N LEU A 221 11.49 23.49 16.06
CA LEU A 221 11.87 23.22 14.67
C LEU A 221 11.22 21.93 14.17
N GLU A 222 11.11 20.90 15.00
CA GLU A 222 10.38 19.67 14.69
C GLU A 222 8.87 19.93 14.56
N ASP A 223 8.28 20.69 15.49
CA ASP A 223 6.89 21.13 15.38
C ASP A 223 6.64 22.01 14.13
N MET A 224 7.64 22.82 13.74
CA MET A 224 7.56 23.67 12.54
C MET A 224 7.69 22.83 11.27
N ASP A 225 8.57 21.83 11.26
CA ASP A 225 8.70 20.86 10.16
C ASP A 225 7.41 20.06 9.98
N TYR A 226 6.84 19.56 11.09
CA TYR A 226 5.56 18.89 11.11
C TYR A 226 4.42 19.76 10.54
N GLY A 227 4.33 21.01 11.00
CA GLY A 227 3.33 21.97 10.52
C GLY A 227 3.50 22.31 9.03
N LEU A 228 4.74 22.42 8.56
CA LEU A 228 5.07 22.64 7.16
C LEU A 228 4.66 21.44 6.29
N ASP A 229 4.95 20.22 6.74
CA ASP A 229 4.60 18.97 6.06
C ASP A 229 3.09 18.83 5.88
N ASP A 230 2.30 19.07 6.93
CA ASP A 230 0.83 19.08 6.84
C ASP A 230 0.35 20.12 5.81
N CYS A 231 0.94 21.33 5.81
CA CYS A 231 0.58 22.37 4.84
C CYS A 231 0.93 21.98 3.40
N LEU A 232 2.11 21.40 3.16
CA LEU A 232 2.57 20.97 1.85
C LEU A 232 1.76 19.77 1.33
N ALA A 233 1.51 18.77 2.18
CA ALA A 233 0.67 17.62 1.87
C ALA A 233 -0.76 18.04 1.53
N THR A 234 -1.34 18.92 2.35
CA THR A 234 -2.68 19.47 2.13
C THR A 234 -2.75 20.26 0.82
N ARG A 235 -1.77 21.14 0.52
CA ARG A 235 -1.73 21.89 -0.75
C ARG A 235 -1.64 20.96 -1.96
N LYS A 236 -0.82 19.91 -1.88
CA LYS A 236 -0.72 18.89 -2.94
C LYS A 236 -2.06 18.16 -3.13
N ALA A 237 -2.70 17.77 -2.03
CA ALA A 237 -4.00 17.10 -2.06
C ALA A 237 -5.10 17.99 -2.67
N ILE A 238 -5.14 19.29 -2.32
CA ILE A 238 -6.03 20.27 -2.96
C ILE A 238 -5.79 20.30 -4.47
N GLY A 239 -4.53 20.44 -4.92
CA GLY A 239 -4.20 20.51 -6.34
C GLY A 239 -4.63 19.27 -7.13
N ILE A 240 -4.41 18.07 -6.59
CA ILE A 240 -4.85 16.81 -7.20
C ILE A 240 -6.38 16.74 -7.27
N TRP A 241 -7.05 17.12 -6.18
CA TRP A 241 -8.50 17.08 -6.10
C TRP A 241 -9.16 18.08 -7.07
N LEU A 242 -8.65 19.32 -7.15
CA LEU A 242 -9.12 20.33 -8.08
C LEU A 242 -8.97 19.89 -9.54
N ALA A 243 -7.88 19.19 -9.88
CA ALA A 243 -7.69 18.63 -11.21
C ALA A 243 -8.73 17.57 -11.60
N GLY A 244 -9.38 16.95 -10.59
CA GLY A 244 -10.46 15.99 -10.79
C GLY A 244 -11.87 16.59 -10.82
N LEU A 245 -12.03 17.89 -10.55
CA LEU A 245 -13.33 18.55 -10.57
C LEU A 245 -13.75 18.95 -12.00
N PRO A 246 -15.06 18.99 -12.30
CA PRO A 246 -15.56 19.47 -13.58
C PRO A 246 -15.24 20.97 -13.78
N PRO A 247 -15.17 21.45 -15.04
CA PRO A 247 -14.78 22.83 -15.37
C PRO A 247 -15.78 23.89 -14.88
N ALA A 248 -16.99 23.51 -14.48
CA ALA A 248 -17.99 24.38 -13.89
C ALA A 248 -18.48 23.76 -12.58
N ILE A 249 -18.25 24.45 -11.47
CA ILE A 249 -18.78 24.11 -10.16
C ILE A 249 -19.67 25.25 -9.62
N PRO A 250 -20.67 24.96 -8.77
CA PRO A 250 -21.53 26.01 -8.21
C PRO A 250 -20.74 27.09 -7.48
N ALA A 251 -21.14 28.36 -7.64
CA ALA A 251 -20.41 29.50 -7.07
C ALA A 251 -20.23 29.42 -5.54
N GLY A 252 -21.20 28.85 -4.82
CA GLY A 252 -21.10 28.63 -3.37
C GLY A 252 -20.00 27.63 -3.01
N ILE A 253 -19.83 26.56 -3.81
CA ILE A 253 -18.78 25.56 -3.64
C ILE A 253 -17.43 26.13 -4.01
N GLN A 254 -17.35 26.84 -5.14
CA GLN A 254 -16.13 27.55 -5.55
C GLN A 254 -15.63 28.49 -4.45
N ASN A 255 -16.53 29.27 -3.84
CA ASN A 255 -16.15 30.19 -2.77
C ASN A 255 -15.61 29.45 -1.52
N LYS A 256 -16.19 28.31 -1.14
CA LYS A 256 -15.67 27.48 -0.03
C LYS A 256 -14.27 26.95 -0.34
N ILE A 257 -14.06 26.44 -1.55
CA ILE A 257 -12.76 25.95 -2.04
C ILE A 257 -11.73 27.08 -2.05
N ASP A 258 -12.08 28.24 -2.61
CA ASP A 258 -11.19 29.40 -2.71
C ASP A 258 -10.85 29.92 -1.31
N THR A 259 -11.82 29.98 -0.42
CA THR A 259 -11.60 30.39 0.98
C THR A 259 -10.59 29.48 1.67
N PHE A 260 -10.74 28.16 1.55
CA PHE A 260 -9.81 27.21 2.14
C PHE A 260 -8.44 27.24 1.47
N THR A 261 -8.39 27.32 0.14
CA THR A 261 -7.14 27.39 -0.63
C THR A 261 -6.36 28.66 -0.31
N ASN A 262 -7.03 29.80 -0.22
CA ASN A 262 -6.42 31.07 0.18
C ASN A 262 -5.90 31.01 1.61
N LYS A 263 -6.64 30.38 2.54
CA LYS A 263 -6.17 30.14 3.91
C LYS A 263 -4.87 29.33 3.92
N MET A 264 -4.80 28.25 3.13
CA MET A 264 -3.60 27.41 3.02
C MET A 264 -2.42 28.14 2.37
N ASN A 265 -2.66 28.91 1.30
CA ASN A 265 -1.62 29.68 0.63
C ASN A 265 -1.04 30.77 1.55
N ASN A 266 -1.90 31.46 2.31
CA ASN A 266 -1.46 32.45 3.30
C ASN A 266 -0.61 31.80 4.40
N LEU A 267 -1.04 30.64 4.92
CA LEU A 267 -0.31 29.90 5.94
C LEU A 267 1.07 29.45 5.42
N LEU A 268 1.11 28.86 4.22
CA LEU A 268 2.36 28.43 3.61
C LEU A 268 3.30 29.63 3.34
N GLY A 269 2.75 30.80 2.98
CA GLY A 269 3.51 32.04 2.85
C GLY A 269 4.18 32.48 4.16
N ILE A 270 3.53 32.27 5.31
CA ILE A 270 4.12 32.54 6.63
C ILE A 270 5.27 31.57 6.89
N PHE A 271 5.08 30.27 6.65
CA PHE A 271 6.16 29.28 6.80
C PHE A 271 7.37 29.58 5.92
N LEU A 272 7.16 29.88 4.63
CA LEU A 272 8.25 30.20 3.70
C LEU A 272 9.01 31.45 4.12
N LYS A 273 8.30 32.48 4.61
CA LYS A 273 8.92 33.67 5.18
C LYS A 273 9.72 33.34 6.44
N SER A 274 9.18 32.53 7.34
CA SER A 274 9.88 32.10 8.55
C SER A 274 11.14 31.28 8.26
N ILE A 275 11.15 30.48 7.19
CA ILE A 275 12.33 29.74 6.72
C ILE A 275 13.38 30.69 6.13
N ASP A 276 12.97 31.69 5.34
CA ASP A 276 13.88 32.68 4.76
C ASP A 276 14.55 33.56 5.84
N GLU A 277 13.82 33.87 6.90
CA GLU A 277 14.29 34.65 8.06
C GLU A 277 14.99 33.80 9.13
N LEU A 278 15.11 32.47 8.94
CA LEU A 278 15.65 31.55 9.93
C LEU A 278 17.18 31.70 10.05
N ASP A 279 17.64 32.18 11.19
CA ASP A 279 19.06 32.21 11.56
C ASP A 279 19.36 31.01 12.49
N THR A 280 20.40 30.25 12.18
CA THR A 280 20.84 29.06 12.96
C THR A 280 22.02 29.38 13.88
N SER A 281 22.42 30.65 13.97
CA SER A 281 23.48 31.10 14.86
C SER A 281 23.08 30.99 16.34
N VAL A 282 24.08 30.85 17.22
CA VAL A 282 23.89 30.61 18.67
C VAL A 282 23.11 31.73 19.39
N ASN A 283 22.91 32.89 18.76
CA ASN A 283 22.15 34.03 19.29
C ASN A 283 20.97 34.44 18.38
N ALA A 284 20.52 33.54 17.51
CA ALA A 284 19.45 33.82 16.56
C ALA A 284 18.10 34.07 17.24
N SER A 285 17.29 34.92 16.60
CA SER A 285 15.92 35.21 17.05
C SER A 285 15.02 33.99 16.83
N MET A 286 14.28 33.57 17.86
CA MET A 286 13.27 32.50 17.76
C MET A 286 11.96 32.95 17.10
N LYS A 287 11.83 34.25 16.81
CA LYS A 287 10.61 34.87 16.28
C LYS A 287 10.10 34.23 14.97
N PRO A 288 10.95 33.89 13.99
CA PRO A 288 10.49 33.23 12.76
C PRO A 288 9.81 31.89 13.06
N ILE A 289 10.37 31.11 13.99
CA ILE A 289 9.85 29.79 14.38
C ILE A 289 8.51 29.95 15.14
N THR A 290 8.44 30.88 16.10
CA THR A 290 7.19 31.13 16.84
C THR A 290 6.07 31.67 15.94
N ASP A 291 6.40 32.57 15.00
CA ASP A 291 5.41 33.16 14.09
C ASP A 291 4.79 32.08 13.18
N ALA A 292 5.57 31.09 12.73
CA ALA A 292 5.07 29.94 11.96
C ALA A 292 4.19 29.01 12.81
N LEU A 293 4.65 28.67 14.03
CA LEU A 293 3.92 27.78 14.93
C LEU A 293 2.59 28.39 15.40
N ASP A 294 2.56 29.69 15.71
CA ASP A 294 1.34 30.37 16.13
C ASP A 294 0.33 30.48 14.98
N ALA A 295 0.81 30.74 13.75
CA ALA A 295 -0.02 30.71 12.57
C ALA A 295 -0.62 29.32 12.30
N TYR A 296 0.15 28.25 12.53
CA TYR A 296 -0.33 26.87 12.38
C TYR A 296 -1.34 26.48 13.47
N LYS A 297 -1.04 26.77 14.75
CA LYS A 297 -1.90 26.50 15.91
C LYS A 297 -3.25 27.21 15.79
N GLY A 298 -3.27 28.48 15.37
CA GLY A 298 -4.50 29.27 15.29
C GLY A 298 -5.31 29.22 16.60
N SER A 299 -6.65 29.19 16.51
CA SER A 299 -7.56 29.21 17.67
C SER A 299 -7.93 27.83 18.26
N GLU A 300 -7.56 26.72 17.61
CA GLU A 300 -8.07 25.36 17.91
C GLU A 300 -7.01 24.39 18.46
N GLY A 301 -5.78 24.84 18.70
CA GLY A 301 -4.69 24.03 19.26
C GLY A 301 -3.87 23.25 18.24
N SER A 302 -2.84 22.54 18.73
CA SER A 302 -1.95 21.66 17.96
C SER A 302 -2.55 20.26 17.86
N MET A 303 -2.95 19.84 16.66
CA MET A 303 -3.42 18.49 16.38
C MET A 303 -2.69 17.95 15.15
N PRO A 304 -2.25 16.68 15.16
CA PRO A 304 -1.66 16.06 13.98
C PRO A 304 -2.57 16.15 12.74
N GLU A 305 -1.97 16.50 11.60
CA GLU A 305 -2.62 16.58 10.27
C GLU A 305 -3.86 17.47 10.26
N LYS A 306 -3.84 18.54 11.05
CA LYS A 306 -4.99 19.43 11.27
C LYS A 306 -5.60 19.90 9.95
N TYR A 307 -4.79 20.43 9.04
CA TYR A 307 -5.29 21.00 7.80
C TYR A 307 -5.69 19.92 6.79
N MET A 308 -5.00 18.78 6.77
CA MET A 308 -5.42 17.64 5.97
C MET A 308 -6.80 17.12 6.41
N ARG A 309 -7.07 17.04 7.72
CA ARG A 309 -8.38 16.67 8.26
C ARG A 309 -9.46 17.70 7.94
N GLN A 310 -9.14 19.00 8.04
CA GLN A 310 -10.07 20.07 7.64
C GLN A 310 -10.40 19.99 6.14
N PHE A 311 -9.40 19.67 5.30
CA PHE A 311 -9.61 19.48 3.87
C PHE A 311 -10.51 18.27 3.59
N GLN A 312 -10.26 17.12 4.21
CA GLN A 312 -11.10 15.93 4.08
C GLN A 312 -12.55 16.22 4.51
N ARG A 313 -12.74 16.98 5.61
CA ARG A 313 -14.09 17.39 6.05
C ARG A 313 -14.76 18.30 5.02
N LEU A 314 -14.04 19.27 4.46
CA LEU A 314 -14.55 20.12 3.38
C LEU A 314 -14.94 19.29 2.15
N GLN A 315 -14.14 18.29 1.76
CA GLN A 315 -14.49 17.39 0.67
C GLN A 315 -15.81 16.64 0.95
N LEU A 316 -15.96 16.09 2.16
CA LEU A 316 -17.20 15.40 2.56
C LEU A 316 -18.41 16.34 2.54
N GLU A 317 -18.28 17.55 3.09
CA GLU A 317 -19.35 18.57 3.05
C GLU A 317 -19.76 18.89 1.61
N ILE A 318 -18.79 19.08 0.71
CA ILE A 318 -19.06 19.35 -0.71
C ILE A 318 -19.72 18.15 -1.39
N TYR A 319 -19.30 16.93 -1.05
CA TYR A 319 -19.88 15.70 -1.60
C TYR A 319 -21.27 15.35 -1.07
N GLU A 320 -21.64 15.88 0.10
CA GLU A 320 -23.01 15.82 0.61
C GLU A 320 -23.89 16.87 -0.09
N GLU A 321 -23.38 18.08 -0.31
CA GLU A 321 -24.12 19.14 -1.01
C GLU A 321 -24.26 18.86 -2.52
N VAL A 322 -23.23 18.29 -3.16
CA VAL A 322 -23.19 17.99 -4.60
C VAL A 322 -22.57 16.61 -4.83
N PRO A 323 -23.38 15.53 -4.79
CA PRO A 323 -22.92 14.15 -4.96
C PRO A 323 -22.16 13.90 -6.28
N ASP A 324 -22.51 14.62 -7.35
CA ASP A 324 -21.89 14.50 -8.67
C ASP A 324 -20.39 14.86 -8.69
N LEU A 325 -19.90 15.60 -7.68
CA LEU A 325 -18.48 15.96 -7.56
C LEU A 325 -17.61 14.84 -6.96
N ARG A 326 -18.20 13.73 -6.49
CA ARG A 326 -17.44 12.59 -5.99
C ARG A 326 -16.60 11.98 -7.13
N PRO A 327 -15.30 11.73 -6.91
CA PRO A 327 -14.42 11.19 -7.94
C PRO A 327 -14.93 9.83 -8.42
N ARG A 328 -15.12 9.71 -9.73
CA ARG A 328 -15.45 8.45 -10.41
C ARG A 328 -14.16 7.68 -10.65
N ILE A 329 -13.65 7.04 -9.60
CA ILE A 329 -12.51 6.12 -9.68
C ILE A 329 -13.02 4.89 -10.44
N GLY A 330 -12.36 4.49 -11.53
CA GLY A 330 -12.80 3.42 -12.46
C GLY A 330 -13.70 2.36 -11.83
N GLY A 331 -14.99 2.45 -12.12
CA GLY A 331 -16.03 1.72 -11.41
C GLY A 331 -16.13 0.25 -11.79
N ALA A 332 -16.39 -0.60 -10.80
CA ALA A 332 -16.72 -2.00 -11.01
C ALA A 332 -18.05 -2.15 -11.78
N HIS A 333 -18.23 -3.27 -12.47
CA HIS A 333 -19.47 -3.58 -13.16
C HIS A 333 -19.82 -5.06 -13.00
N TYR A 334 -21.10 -5.37 -13.15
CA TYR A 334 -21.59 -6.74 -13.11
C TYR A 334 -22.89 -6.91 -13.90
N ASN A 335 -23.15 -8.13 -14.37
CA ASN A 335 -24.47 -8.52 -14.83
C ASN A 335 -25.32 -8.94 -13.61
N HIS A 336 -26.43 -8.26 -13.40
CA HIS A 336 -27.43 -8.63 -12.42
C HIS A 336 -28.42 -9.61 -13.06
N TRP A 337 -28.15 -10.90 -12.88
CA TRP A 337 -28.99 -11.95 -13.42
C TRP A 337 -30.28 -12.11 -12.61
N GLY A 338 -31.42 -12.10 -13.29
CA GLY A 338 -32.74 -12.27 -12.68
C GLY A 338 -33.49 -10.96 -12.43
N ARG A 339 -32.87 -9.78 -12.57
CA ARG A 339 -33.53 -8.48 -12.38
C ARG A 339 -33.38 -7.61 -13.63
N SER A 340 -34.36 -6.75 -13.91
CA SER A 340 -34.27 -5.77 -15.02
C SER A 340 -33.58 -4.45 -14.61
N LYS A 341 -33.29 -4.27 -13.32
CA LYS A 341 -32.70 -3.06 -12.74
C LYS A 341 -31.72 -3.45 -11.64
N CYS A 342 -30.72 -2.61 -11.45
CA CYS A 342 -29.77 -2.71 -10.34
C CYS A 342 -30.41 -2.13 -9.06
N GLU A 343 -30.25 -2.82 -7.93
CA GLU A 343 -30.89 -2.45 -6.66
C GLU A 343 -29.90 -2.07 -5.56
N GLY A 344 -28.60 -2.07 -5.88
CA GLY A 344 -27.55 -1.61 -4.97
C GLY A 344 -27.60 -0.08 -4.76
N PRO A 345 -27.16 0.43 -3.59
CA PRO A 345 -27.27 1.85 -3.22
C PRO A 345 -26.51 2.80 -4.14
N GLU A 346 -25.45 2.31 -4.80
CA GLU A 346 -24.62 3.05 -5.75
C GLU A 346 -24.68 2.46 -7.16
N ALA A 347 -25.57 1.49 -7.39
CA ALA A 347 -25.61 0.74 -8.64
C ALA A 347 -26.46 1.45 -9.70
N GLU A 348 -25.83 1.86 -10.78
CA GLU A 348 -26.47 2.47 -11.94
C GLU A 348 -26.81 1.39 -12.98
N THR A 349 -28.06 1.36 -13.44
CA THR A 349 -28.47 0.48 -14.55
C THR A 349 -28.05 1.11 -15.88
N VAL A 350 -27.05 0.51 -16.53
CA VAL A 350 -26.58 0.95 -17.86
C VAL A 350 -27.44 0.34 -18.96
N LEU A 351 -27.78 -0.93 -18.81
CA LEU A 351 -28.58 -1.68 -19.77
C LEU A 351 -29.58 -2.57 -19.03
N SER A 352 -30.79 -2.67 -19.55
CA SER A 352 -31.78 -3.67 -19.16
C SER A 352 -32.05 -4.61 -20.34
N GLY A 353 -32.19 -5.90 -20.06
CA GLY A 353 -32.25 -6.90 -21.10
C GLY A 353 -32.79 -8.25 -20.67
N VAL A 354 -32.58 -9.22 -21.55
CA VAL A 354 -32.90 -10.63 -21.33
C VAL A 354 -31.61 -11.46 -21.40
N MET A 355 -31.46 -12.35 -20.43
CA MET A 355 -30.34 -13.28 -20.38
C MET A 355 -30.39 -14.20 -21.61
N SER A 356 -29.29 -14.29 -22.34
CA SER A 356 -29.20 -14.99 -23.62
C SER A 356 -27.90 -15.78 -23.76
N ALA A 357 -27.91 -16.83 -24.57
CA ALA A 357 -26.73 -17.61 -24.95
C ALA A 357 -26.85 -18.07 -26.42
N SER A 358 -25.80 -18.70 -26.92
CA SER A 358 -25.86 -19.43 -28.20
C SER A 358 -27.06 -20.39 -28.23
N GLN A 359 -27.65 -20.62 -29.40
CA GLN A 359 -28.84 -21.47 -29.54
C GLN A 359 -28.48 -22.96 -29.36
N LEU A 360 -29.38 -23.73 -28.75
CA LEU A 360 -29.20 -25.17 -28.56
C LEU A 360 -29.27 -25.91 -29.91
N GLY A 361 -28.34 -26.84 -30.14
CA GLY A 361 -28.29 -27.67 -31.36
C GLY A 361 -27.34 -27.17 -32.44
N GLN A 362 -26.61 -26.06 -32.20
CA GLN A 362 -25.52 -25.62 -33.07
C GLN A 362 -24.19 -26.28 -32.69
N ASN A 363 -23.36 -26.63 -33.68
CA ASN A 363 -22.01 -27.13 -33.46
C ASN A 363 -21.05 -25.94 -33.27
N GLY A 364 -20.76 -25.58 -32.02
CA GLY A 364 -19.96 -24.40 -31.67
C GLY A 364 -20.79 -23.37 -30.89
N GLY A 365 -20.21 -22.21 -30.61
CA GLY A 365 -20.85 -21.17 -29.79
C GLY A 365 -20.01 -20.71 -28.62
N SER A 366 -20.54 -19.76 -27.85
CA SER A 366 -19.95 -19.31 -26.60
C SER A 366 -20.60 -20.01 -25.41
N ASN A 367 -19.80 -20.30 -24.38
CA ASN A 367 -20.28 -20.82 -23.10
C ASN A 367 -20.67 -19.69 -22.12
N GLU A 368 -20.43 -18.44 -22.50
CA GLU A 368 -20.72 -17.24 -21.72
C GLU A 368 -22.16 -16.78 -21.91
N PHE A 369 -22.77 -16.31 -20.83
CA PHE A 369 -24.09 -15.69 -20.87
C PHE A 369 -23.98 -14.19 -21.14
N VAL A 370 -24.80 -13.70 -22.06
CA VAL A 370 -24.86 -12.28 -22.41
C VAL A 370 -26.18 -11.65 -21.97
N CYS A 371 -26.12 -10.42 -21.47
CA CYS A 371 -27.31 -9.64 -21.19
C CYS A 371 -27.71 -8.85 -22.44
N ALA A 372 -28.63 -9.41 -23.22
CA ALA A 372 -29.02 -8.83 -24.50
C ALA A 372 -30.05 -7.70 -24.32
N PRO A 373 -29.86 -6.51 -24.92
CA PRO A 373 -30.75 -5.35 -24.75
C PRO A 373 -32.19 -5.64 -25.14
N PHE A 374 -33.16 -4.99 -24.48
CA PHE A 374 -34.54 -4.98 -24.99
C PHE A 374 -34.69 -4.22 -26.32
N ASN A 375 -33.90 -3.16 -26.50
CA ASN A 375 -33.94 -2.30 -27.67
C ASN A 375 -32.55 -2.23 -28.29
N PRO A 376 -32.12 -3.24 -29.07
CA PRO A 376 -30.84 -3.18 -29.75
C PRO A 376 -30.88 -2.11 -30.84
N GLU A 377 -29.82 -1.32 -30.95
CA GLU A 377 -29.53 -0.60 -32.19
C GLU A 377 -29.26 -1.69 -33.23
N ASN A 378 -29.96 -1.69 -34.36
CA ASN A 378 -29.79 -2.69 -35.43
C ASN A 378 -28.94 -2.06 -36.55
N PRO A 379 -27.61 -1.89 -36.36
CA PRO A 379 -26.77 -1.27 -37.36
C PRO A 379 -26.64 -2.18 -38.58
N ASP A 380 -26.71 -1.59 -39.76
CA ASP A 380 -26.50 -2.28 -41.04
C ASP A 380 -25.02 -2.71 -41.19
N PRO A 381 -24.70 -4.03 -41.16
CA PRO A 381 -23.32 -4.49 -41.18
C PRO A 381 -22.59 -4.18 -42.49
N SER A 382 -23.32 -4.03 -43.61
CA SER A 382 -22.73 -3.71 -44.92
C SER A 382 -21.98 -2.37 -44.93
N LYS A 383 -22.32 -1.46 -44.01
CA LYS A 383 -21.64 -0.17 -43.83
C LYS A 383 -20.26 -0.28 -43.20
N TYR A 384 -20.00 -1.37 -42.50
CA TYR A 384 -18.75 -1.60 -41.75
C TYR A 384 -17.91 -2.73 -42.35
N PHE A 385 -18.54 -3.64 -43.10
CA PHE A 385 -17.90 -4.79 -43.72
C PHE A 385 -18.24 -4.85 -45.21
N SER A 386 -17.31 -4.40 -46.06
CA SER A 386 -17.51 -4.29 -47.51
C SER A 386 -17.71 -5.63 -48.23
N SER A 387 -17.43 -6.74 -47.56
CA SER A 387 -17.59 -8.12 -48.03
C SER A 387 -18.87 -8.80 -47.53
N TYR A 388 -19.62 -8.14 -46.65
CA TYR A 388 -20.90 -8.64 -46.15
C TYR A 388 -21.99 -8.36 -47.18
N ASP A 389 -22.59 -9.42 -47.71
CA ASP A 389 -23.72 -9.34 -48.64
C ASP A 389 -24.96 -9.94 -47.96
N PRO A 390 -25.98 -9.12 -47.61
CA PRO A 390 -27.19 -9.60 -46.94
C PRO A 390 -28.07 -10.49 -47.85
N GLU A 391 -27.79 -10.57 -49.15
CA GLU A 391 -28.48 -11.46 -50.10
C GLU A 391 -27.75 -12.79 -50.32
N ASP A 392 -26.53 -12.95 -49.77
CA ASP A 392 -25.75 -14.18 -49.85
C ASP A 392 -26.28 -15.22 -48.83
N GLU A 393 -27.00 -16.23 -49.33
CA GLU A 393 -27.58 -17.30 -48.50
C GLU A 393 -26.50 -18.06 -47.71
N ASP A 394 -25.30 -18.26 -48.26
CA ASP A 394 -24.22 -18.97 -47.56
C ASP A 394 -23.76 -18.18 -46.32
N GLN A 395 -23.82 -16.84 -46.37
CA GLN A 395 -23.51 -15.97 -45.22
C GLN A 395 -24.63 -15.93 -44.17
N LEU A 396 -25.89 -16.20 -44.53
CA LEU A 396 -27.01 -16.23 -43.59
C LEU A 396 -27.08 -17.53 -42.77
N PHE A 397 -26.82 -18.67 -43.41
CA PHE A 397 -27.01 -20.00 -42.79
C PHE A 397 -25.85 -20.44 -41.88
N ASP A 398 -24.67 -19.82 -42.00
CA ASP A 398 -23.47 -20.20 -41.23
C ASP A 398 -23.26 -19.41 -39.92
N ASN A 399 -24.18 -18.49 -39.59
CA ASN A 399 -24.05 -17.70 -38.36
C ASN A 399 -24.48 -18.48 -37.10
N LEU A 400 -23.73 -18.27 -36.01
CA LEU A 400 -24.14 -18.68 -34.68
C LEU A 400 -25.33 -17.82 -34.22
N LEU A 401 -26.41 -18.49 -33.80
CA LEU A 401 -27.64 -17.87 -33.36
C LEU A 401 -27.60 -17.67 -31.84
N VAL A 402 -28.20 -16.58 -31.37
CA VAL A 402 -28.34 -16.26 -29.94
C VAL A 402 -29.83 -16.25 -29.59
N SER A 403 -30.18 -16.90 -28.47
CA SER A 403 -31.57 -16.97 -28.00
C SER A 403 -31.68 -16.69 -26.49
N PRO A 404 -32.81 -16.10 -26.05
CA PRO A 404 -33.11 -15.92 -24.64
C PRO A 404 -33.16 -17.24 -23.87
N ILE A 405 -32.62 -17.26 -22.65
CA ILE A 405 -32.57 -18.42 -21.77
C ILE A 405 -33.83 -18.51 -20.92
N MET A 406 -34.29 -19.75 -20.69
CA MET A 406 -35.41 -20.04 -19.80
C MET A 406 -34.96 -20.65 -18.48
N TYR A 407 -35.76 -20.46 -17.44
CA TYR A 407 -35.58 -21.17 -16.17
C TYR A 407 -36.32 -22.52 -16.17
N ASN A 408 -35.65 -23.59 -15.73
CA ASN A 408 -36.23 -24.95 -15.63
C ASN A 408 -35.90 -25.64 -14.30
N GLY A 409 -35.88 -24.89 -13.19
CA GLY A 409 -35.62 -25.47 -11.87
C GLY A 409 -36.87 -25.98 -11.15
N GLU A 410 -36.67 -26.84 -10.15
CA GLU A 410 -37.72 -27.53 -9.39
C GLU A 410 -38.08 -26.84 -8.05
N LEU A 411 -37.41 -25.74 -7.70
CA LEU A 411 -37.70 -25.03 -6.45
C LEU A 411 -39.09 -24.38 -6.49
N GLN A 412 -39.91 -24.67 -5.47
CA GLN A 412 -41.28 -24.16 -5.38
C GLN A 412 -41.36 -22.63 -5.39
N LYS A 413 -40.38 -21.93 -4.81
CA LYS A 413 -40.27 -20.47 -4.83
C LYS A 413 -40.28 -19.90 -6.25
N TYR A 414 -39.72 -20.64 -7.20
CA TYR A 414 -39.49 -20.23 -8.57
C TYR A 414 -40.41 -20.90 -9.58
N LYS A 415 -41.39 -21.67 -9.12
CA LYS A 415 -42.43 -22.24 -9.98
C LYS A 415 -43.11 -21.22 -10.91
N PRO A 416 -43.38 -19.96 -10.49
CA PRO A 416 -43.92 -18.94 -11.40
C PRO A 416 -42.98 -18.52 -12.54
N MET A 417 -41.68 -18.83 -12.45
CA MET A 417 -40.66 -18.60 -13.47
C MET A 417 -40.39 -19.82 -14.36
N SER A 418 -41.02 -20.96 -14.09
CA SER A 418 -40.87 -22.18 -14.88
C SER A 418 -41.17 -21.90 -16.37
N PHE A 419 -40.21 -22.25 -17.24
CA PHE A 419 -40.23 -21.99 -18.68
C PHE A 419 -40.43 -20.52 -19.06
N LYS A 420 -40.10 -19.58 -18.17
CA LYS A 420 -40.05 -18.16 -18.49
C LYS A 420 -38.62 -17.74 -18.77
N ARG A 421 -38.50 -16.76 -19.68
CA ARG A 421 -37.25 -16.06 -19.95
C ARG A 421 -36.78 -15.32 -18.70
N ILE A 422 -35.48 -15.07 -18.60
CA ILE A 422 -34.88 -14.48 -17.40
C ILE A 422 -34.42 -13.04 -17.66
N ALA A 423 -34.86 -12.10 -16.82
CA ALA A 423 -34.42 -10.71 -16.91
C ALA A 423 -32.93 -10.57 -16.59
N CYS A 424 -32.27 -9.56 -17.15
CA CYS A 424 -30.92 -9.16 -16.73
C CYS A 424 -30.77 -7.64 -16.78
N ALA A 425 -29.78 -7.14 -16.05
CA ALA A 425 -29.33 -5.76 -16.12
C ALA A 425 -27.80 -5.69 -16.08
N PHE A 426 -27.21 -4.78 -16.85
CA PHE A 426 -25.80 -4.44 -16.72
C PHE A 426 -25.65 -3.28 -15.73
N CYS A 427 -25.00 -3.55 -14.60
CA CYS A 427 -24.86 -2.63 -13.48
C CYS A 427 -23.47 -2.03 -13.44
N ARG A 428 -23.40 -0.72 -13.30
CA ARG A 428 -22.16 0.03 -13.06
C ARG A 428 -22.15 0.54 -11.63
N LEU A 429 -21.01 0.41 -10.96
CA LEU A 429 -20.76 0.91 -9.62
C LEU A 429 -19.69 2.02 -9.70
N PRO A 430 -20.08 3.31 -9.79
CA PRO A 430 -19.15 4.41 -10.11
C PRO A 430 -18.03 4.64 -9.09
N HIS A 431 -18.23 4.17 -7.86
CA HIS A 431 -17.33 4.43 -6.72
C HIS A 431 -16.77 3.15 -6.09
N ARG A 432 -16.97 1.99 -6.72
CA ARG A 432 -16.45 0.69 -6.28
C ARG A 432 -15.33 0.25 -7.18
N THR A 433 -14.27 -0.28 -6.59
CA THR A 433 -13.03 -0.63 -7.28
C THR A 433 -13.00 -2.06 -7.78
N THR A 434 -13.70 -2.98 -7.11
CA THR A 434 -13.69 -4.41 -7.45
C THR A 434 -15.02 -5.06 -7.14
N LEU A 435 -15.33 -6.12 -7.87
CA LEU A 435 -16.48 -6.99 -7.68
C LEU A 435 -16.03 -8.45 -7.53
N ILE A 436 -16.67 -9.18 -6.63
CA ILE A 436 -16.51 -10.63 -6.51
C ILE A 436 -17.87 -11.32 -6.42
N VAL A 437 -17.95 -12.53 -6.96
CA VAL A 437 -19.06 -13.47 -6.74
C VAL A 437 -18.54 -14.58 -5.84
N LYS A 438 -19.18 -14.79 -4.68
CA LYS A 438 -18.80 -15.84 -3.74
C LYS A 438 -19.81 -16.98 -3.79
N PRO A 439 -19.45 -18.13 -4.39
CA PRO A 439 -20.31 -19.31 -4.36
C PRO A 439 -20.30 -19.93 -2.95
N GLY A 440 -21.46 -20.39 -2.50
CA GLY A 440 -21.63 -21.05 -1.21
C GLY A 440 -21.84 -20.11 -0.03
N ASP A 441 -21.78 -18.79 -0.23
CA ASP A 441 -21.95 -17.78 0.82
C ASP A 441 -23.20 -16.94 0.61
N SER A 442 -23.78 -16.46 1.72
CA SER A 442 -24.90 -15.50 1.74
C SER A 442 -24.48 -14.09 2.19
N GLU A 443 -23.24 -13.95 2.65
CA GLU A 443 -22.68 -12.73 3.23
C GLU A 443 -21.33 -12.36 2.63
N CYS A 444 -21.11 -11.05 2.50
CA CYS A 444 -19.87 -10.50 1.98
C CYS A 444 -18.75 -10.51 3.02
N PRO A 445 -17.47 -10.48 2.60
CA PRO A 445 -16.36 -10.31 3.52
C PRO A 445 -16.47 -9.00 4.32
N LYS A 446 -15.73 -8.90 5.43
CA LYS A 446 -15.70 -7.67 6.23
C LYS A 446 -15.26 -6.49 5.37
N ASN A 447 -15.97 -5.36 5.49
CA ASN A 447 -15.78 -4.12 4.72
C ASN A 447 -16.15 -4.18 3.22
N TRP A 448 -16.85 -5.23 2.77
CA TRP A 448 -17.43 -5.28 1.43
C TRP A 448 -18.92 -4.95 1.48
N THR A 449 -19.42 -4.33 0.42
CA THR A 449 -20.84 -4.03 0.23
C THR A 449 -21.52 -5.20 -0.47
N LYS A 450 -22.70 -5.59 0.02
CA LYS A 450 -23.54 -6.61 -0.63
C LYS A 450 -24.36 -5.96 -1.73
N GLU A 451 -24.18 -6.43 -2.96
CA GLU A 451 -24.97 -6.01 -4.12
C GLU A 451 -26.28 -6.78 -4.19
N TYR A 452 -26.19 -8.12 -4.22
CA TYR A 452 -27.35 -8.99 -4.11
C TYR A 452 -26.94 -10.40 -3.65
N ILE A 453 -27.94 -11.17 -3.23
CA ILE A 453 -27.83 -12.58 -2.87
C ILE A 453 -28.69 -13.41 -3.84
N GLY A 454 -28.21 -14.61 -4.14
CA GLY A 454 -28.78 -15.47 -5.15
C GLY A 454 -28.58 -16.95 -4.89
N LEU A 455 -28.90 -17.74 -5.91
CA LEU A 455 -28.51 -19.14 -6.03
C LEU A 455 -27.60 -19.33 -7.24
N MET A 456 -26.63 -20.22 -7.11
CA MET A 456 -25.82 -20.67 -8.23
C MET A 456 -26.71 -21.43 -9.21
N MET A 457 -26.68 -21.01 -10.46
CA MET A 457 -27.38 -21.66 -11.57
C MET A 457 -26.40 -21.94 -12.71
N ALA A 458 -26.70 -22.97 -13.49
CA ALA A 458 -25.93 -23.39 -14.66
C ALA A 458 -26.88 -24.03 -15.68
N PRO A 459 -26.43 -24.29 -16.93
CA PRO A 459 -27.21 -25.04 -17.89
C PRO A 459 -27.69 -26.40 -17.34
N GLY A 460 -28.91 -26.78 -17.72
CA GLY A 460 -29.57 -28.00 -17.26
C GLY A 460 -28.84 -29.28 -17.69
N ARG A 461 -29.23 -30.41 -17.10
CA ARG A 461 -28.55 -31.71 -17.33
C ARG A 461 -28.58 -32.20 -18.78
N SER A 462 -29.54 -31.73 -19.56
CA SER A 462 -29.74 -32.11 -20.97
C SER A 462 -29.10 -31.11 -21.94
N ASP A 463 -28.52 -30.02 -21.43
CA ASP A 463 -27.90 -28.96 -22.22
C ASP A 463 -26.36 -29.09 -22.21
N PRO A 464 -25.66 -28.52 -23.21
CA PRO A 464 -24.21 -28.39 -23.18
C PRO A 464 -23.70 -27.68 -21.92
N LYS A 465 -22.49 -28.03 -21.49
CA LYS A 465 -21.84 -27.36 -20.34
C LYS A 465 -21.66 -25.88 -20.63
N GLY A 466 -21.99 -25.03 -19.65
CA GLY A 466 -21.77 -23.59 -19.71
C GLY A 466 -21.27 -23.05 -18.37
N GLU A 467 -21.27 -21.73 -18.26
CA GLU A 467 -20.79 -21.04 -17.06
C GLU A 467 -21.74 -21.13 -15.87
N TYR A 468 -21.19 -20.88 -14.69
CA TYR A 468 -21.94 -20.71 -13.46
C TYR A 468 -22.30 -19.25 -13.25
N VAL A 469 -23.56 -18.97 -12.91
CA VAL A 469 -24.02 -17.62 -12.59
C VAL A 469 -24.67 -17.56 -11.21
N CYS A 470 -24.54 -16.41 -10.57
CA CYS A 470 -25.32 -16.10 -9.38
C CYS A 470 -26.66 -15.48 -9.82
N MET A 471 -27.76 -16.22 -9.68
CA MET A 471 -29.10 -15.76 -10.04
C MET A 471 -29.80 -15.13 -8.83
N ASP A 472 -30.32 -13.91 -8.97
CA ASP A 472 -30.97 -13.18 -7.88
C ASP A 472 -32.10 -14.00 -7.22
N LEU A 473 -32.17 -13.91 -5.88
CA LEU A 473 -33.21 -14.61 -5.11
C LEU A 473 -34.65 -14.21 -5.50
N HIS A 474 -34.84 -13.04 -6.10
CA HIS A 474 -36.11 -12.47 -6.56
C HIS A 474 -36.16 -12.38 -8.09
N MET A 475 -35.62 -13.40 -8.77
CA MET A 475 -35.65 -13.45 -10.22
C MET A 475 -37.05 -13.25 -10.80
N GLN A 476 -37.13 -12.53 -11.92
CA GLN A 476 -38.36 -12.10 -12.54
C GLN A 476 -38.32 -12.27 -14.07
N PRO A 477 -39.48 -12.29 -14.74
CA PRO A 477 -39.50 -12.25 -16.20
C PRO A 477 -39.01 -10.88 -16.70
N PRO A 478 -38.51 -10.81 -17.93
CA PRO A 478 -38.03 -9.56 -18.52
C PRO A 478 -39.18 -8.55 -18.62
N SER A 479 -38.89 -7.29 -18.31
CA SER A 479 -39.89 -6.21 -18.28
C SER A 479 -40.09 -5.51 -19.61
N GLY A 480 -39.17 -5.69 -20.55
CA GLY A 480 -39.23 -5.12 -21.90
C GLY A 480 -39.72 -6.13 -22.93
N ASN A 481 -40.00 -5.63 -24.14
CA ASN A 481 -40.30 -6.50 -25.27
C ASN A 481 -39.02 -7.19 -25.77
N ILE A 482 -39.13 -8.44 -26.22
CA ILE A 482 -37.99 -9.21 -26.73
C ILE A 482 -38.25 -9.44 -28.21
N THR A 483 -37.37 -8.89 -29.04
CA THR A 483 -37.53 -8.84 -30.50
C THR A 483 -36.69 -9.87 -31.25
N PHE A 484 -35.96 -10.73 -30.54
CA PHE A 484 -35.03 -11.72 -31.11
C PHE A 484 -35.14 -13.08 -30.41
N GLY A 485 -34.55 -14.11 -31.02
CA GLY A 485 -34.55 -15.49 -30.54
C GLY A 485 -35.63 -16.35 -31.19
N THR A 486 -35.51 -17.67 -31.01
CA THR A 486 -36.43 -18.64 -31.61
C THR A 486 -37.84 -18.59 -30.98
N THR A 487 -38.86 -18.83 -31.81
CA THR A 487 -40.23 -19.10 -31.36
C THR A 487 -40.43 -20.56 -30.93
N ASP A 488 -39.50 -21.43 -31.29
CA ASP A 488 -39.50 -22.84 -30.91
C ASP A 488 -38.77 -23.03 -29.57
N GLU A 489 -39.54 -23.27 -28.52
CA GLU A 489 -39.05 -23.50 -27.16
C GLU A 489 -38.17 -24.76 -27.01
N SER A 490 -38.13 -25.64 -28.01
CA SER A 490 -37.34 -26.88 -27.98
C SER A 490 -35.83 -26.67 -28.18
N HIS A 491 -35.40 -25.50 -28.67
CA HIS A 491 -33.99 -25.17 -28.96
C HIS A 491 -33.41 -24.07 -28.05
N VAL A 492 -33.98 -23.91 -26.86
CA VAL A 492 -33.59 -22.86 -25.91
C VAL A 492 -32.85 -23.47 -24.72
N PHE A 493 -31.68 -22.91 -24.40
CA PHE A 493 -30.95 -23.25 -23.19
C PHE A 493 -31.80 -23.00 -21.95
N LYS A 494 -31.72 -23.95 -21.00
CA LYS A 494 -32.39 -23.85 -19.72
C LYS A 494 -31.35 -23.77 -18.62
N VAL A 495 -31.59 -22.92 -17.63
CA VAL A 495 -30.79 -22.90 -16.41
C VAL A 495 -31.56 -23.49 -15.23
N GLU A 496 -30.83 -24.24 -14.42
CA GLU A 496 -31.32 -24.98 -13.26
C GLU A 496 -30.41 -24.70 -12.06
N GLU A 497 -30.89 -24.99 -10.85
CA GLU A 497 -30.09 -24.78 -9.64
C GLU A 497 -28.94 -25.78 -9.52
N VAL A 498 -27.78 -25.25 -9.16
CA VAL A 498 -26.60 -26.06 -8.87
C VAL A 498 -26.73 -26.61 -7.46
N SER A 499 -26.64 -27.92 -7.34
CA SER A 499 -26.62 -28.62 -6.05
C SER A 499 -25.31 -29.35 -5.84
N VAL A 500 -24.85 -29.42 -4.59
CA VAL A 500 -23.64 -30.20 -4.26
C VAL A 500 -23.98 -31.67 -4.20
N GLN A 501 -23.24 -32.49 -4.94
CA GLN A 501 -23.22 -33.94 -4.73
C GLN A 501 -22.09 -34.29 -3.76
N CYS A 502 -22.39 -35.11 -2.76
CA CYS A 502 -21.40 -35.62 -1.84
C CYS A 502 -21.03 -37.07 -2.17
N GLY A 503 -19.83 -37.50 -1.77
CA GLY A 503 -19.29 -38.81 -2.13
C GLY A 503 -18.06 -39.16 -1.30
N SER A 504 -16.96 -39.56 -1.95
CA SER A 504 -15.70 -39.98 -1.30
C SER A 504 -15.01 -38.92 -0.43
N ILE A 505 -15.50 -37.67 -0.44
CA ILE A 505 -15.04 -36.57 0.40
C ILE A 505 -16.27 -36.04 1.18
N PRO A 506 -16.16 -35.80 2.50
CA PRO A 506 -17.24 -35.23 3.30
C PRO A 506 -17.69 -33.86 2.76
N CYS A 507 -19.00 -33.58 2.77
CA CYS A 507 -19.57 -32.31 2.27
C CYS A 507 -19.07 -31.05 3.01
N GLY A 508 -18.42 -31.21 4.18
CA GLY A 508 -18.07 -30.08 5.05
C GLY A 508 -19.32 -29.30 5.47
N PRO A 509 -19.32 -27.95 5.43
CA PRO A 509 -20.49 -27.13 5.77
C PRO A 509 -21.61 -27.17 4.72
N TYR A 510 -21.36 -27.72 3.53
CA TYR A 510 -22.37 -27.86 2.49
C TYR A 510 -23.28 -29.06 2.76
N LYS A 511 -24.55 -28.94 2.36
CA LYS A 511 -25.52 -30.03 2.47
C LYS A 511 -25.76 -30.64 1.10
N GLU A 512 -25.73 -31.97 1.05
CA GLU A 512 -25.98 -32.74 -0.16
C GLU A 512 -27.36 -32.40 -0.75
N ALA A 513 -27.44 -32.35 -2.08
CA ALA A 513 -28.66 -32.12 -2.84
C ALA A 513 -29.39 -30.80 -2.48
N GLN A 514 -28.69 -29.83 -1.89
CA GLN A 514 -29.22 -28.49 -1.64
C GLN A 514 -28.67 -27.50 -2.68
N PRO A 515 -29.52 -26.56 -3.15
CA PRO A 515 -29.08 -25.45 -3.99
C PRO A 515 -27.97 -24.65 -3.31
N VAL A 516 -26.92 -24.34 -4.06
CA VAL A 516 -25.77 -23.58 -3.56
C VAL A 516 -26.12 -22.09 -3.56
N PRO A 517 -26.10 -21.40 -2.40
CA PRO A 517 -26.30 -19.95 -2.37
C PRO A 517 -25.11 -19.23 -3.00
N CYS A 518 -25.29 -17.98 -3.37
CA CYS A 518 -24.20 -17.12 -3.80
C CYS A 518 -24.48 -15.68 -3.40
N VAL A 519 -23.41 -14.90 -3.28
CA VAL A 519 -23.50 -13.47 -3.00
C VAL A 519 -22.57 -12.69 -3.91
N VAL A 520 -23.06 -11.57 -4.43
CA VAL A 520 -22.27 -10.62 -5.21
C VAL A 520 -21.89 -9.45 -4.33
N CYS A 521 -20.60 -9.15 -4.28
CA CYS A 521 -20.02 -8.17 -3.36
C CYS A 521 -19.13 -7.18 -4.11
N SER A 522 -19.11 -5.93 -3.64
CA SER A 522 -18.27 -4.86 -4.17
C SER A 522 -17.44 -4.20 -3.05
N ILE A 523 -16.29 -3.60 -3.39
CA ILE A 523 -15.47 -2.81 -2.46
C ILE A 523 -15.15 -1.42 -2.99
#